data_AF-A0A367A976-F1
#
_entry.id   AF-A0A367A976-F1
#
_cell.length_a   1.000
_cell.length_b   1.000
_cell.length_c   1.000
_cell.angle_alpha   90.00
_cell.angle_beta   90.00
_cell.angle_gamma   90.00
#
_symmetry.space_group_name_H-M   'P 1'
#
loop_
_entity.id
_entity.type
_entity.pdbx_description
1 polymer ?
#
loop_
_entity_poly.entity_id
_entity_poly.type
_entity_poly.pdbx_seq_one_letter_code
_entity_poly.pdbx_strand_id
1 'polypeptide(L)'
;MSRRLRAALLTGAAAAVLVATPSGRAAAAPADDLAEARAAQEAVAAEVAAVSAEVRAAEEQLQRMTVEAEAAADAALVAQVRLLEAQVAADRTAAELAAAQSAVVEAEDEVADVGREVFMGGGDAYGSAAVLLDAESPEELLQRAATLEYLGDQRAGVLREHEATEAEVAQADAAARAAVTELDQARQSADAAAAAAAEHLATAQADVDAVSARKAELDARLRDAQVELLRLQGAADAEAAYAAQVAAASGASNLSAAAGAVAPTNGRVTSCYGSRWGAMHNGVDIAAPIGTPVFTPAGGVVLQAGPANGFGLAVYVQHSDGSITVYGHVNQFFVSAGDVVSAGQQIAEVGNRGQSTGPHLHFEVHIGGLYASRVNPVPWLSSVGISLGGAC
;
A
#
# COMPACT_ATOMS: atom_id res chain seq x y z
N MET A 1 20.14 57.07 -58.07
CA MET A 1 19.55 56.03 -58.94
C MET A 1 18.69 55.16 -58.03
N SER A 2 17.41 55.46 -57.80
CA SER A 2 16.21 55.22 -58.63
C SER A 2 15.43 53.94 -58.25
N ARG A 3 14.17 54.15 -57.82
CA ARG A 3 12.98 53.26 -57.77
C ARG A 3 12.91 52.28 -56.58
N ARG A 4 12.07 52.47 -55.55
CA ARG A 4 10.58 52.54 -55.41
C ARG A 4 9.81 51.28 -55.87
N LEU A 5 9.32 50.57 -54.85
CA LEU A 5 8.08 49.78 -54.71
C LEU A 5 7.22 49.53 -55.96
N ARG A 6 6.90 48.25 -56.21
CA ARG A 6 5.62 47.83 -56.80
C ARG A 6 5.14 46.53 -56.14
N ALA A 7 3.99 46.64 -55.48
CA ALA A 7 3.10 45.53 -55.16
C ALA A 7 2.43 45.02 -56.44
N ALA A 8 2.25 43.71 -56.55
CA ALA A 8 1.52 43.07 -57.63
C ALA A 8 0.17 42.54 -57.11
N LEU A 9 -0.91 43.15 -57.61
CA LEU A 9 -2.26 42.59 -57.63
C LEU A 9 -2.32 41.48 -58.68
N LEU A 10 -2.98 40.36 -58.34
CA LEU A 10 -3.51 39.40 -59.30
C LEU A 10 -5.00 39.19 -59.00
N THR A 11 -5.80 39.78 -59.88
CA THR A 11 -7.22 39.53 -60.13
C THR A 11 -7.40 38.21 -60.90
N GLY A 12 -8.40 37.40 -60.54
CA GLY A 12 -8.72 36.17 -61.27
C GLY A 12 -10.13 35.63 -60.98
N ALA A 13 -11.09 36.14 -61.75
CA ALA A 13 -12.35 35.52 -62.22
C ALA A 13 -13.18 34.61 -61.28
N ALA A 14 -14.33 35.13 -60.87
CA ALA A 14 -15.48 34.32 -60.41
C ALA A 14 -16.18 33.69 -61.63
N ALA A 15 -16.07 32.36 -61.75
CA ALA A 15 -16.86 31.56 -62.69
C ALA A 15 -18.13 31.06 -61.96
N ALA A 16 -19.29 31.56 -62.36
CA ALA A 16 -20.57 31.04 -61.93
C ALA A 16 -20.85 29.71 -62.66
N VAL A 17 -20.79 28.60 -61.94
CA VAL A 17 -21.29 27.30 -62.39
C VAL A 17 -22.70 27.14 -61.82
N LEU A 18 -23.69 27.16 -62.71
CA LEU A 18 -25.07 26.74 -62.42
C LEU A 18 -25.06 25.27 -62.01
N VAL A 19 -25.31 24.99 -60.73
CA VAL A 19 -25.70 23.65 -60.28
C VAL A 19 -27.20 23.54 -60.49
N ALA A 20 -27.60 22.78 -61.50
CA ALA A 20 -28.98 22.34 -61.67
C ALA A 20 -29.34 21.45 -60.49
N THR A 21 -30.29 21.88 -59.66
CA THR A 21 -30.88 21.05 -58.61
C THR A 21 -31.87 20.08 -59.26
N PRO A 22 -31.70 18.75 -59.11
CA PRO A 22 -32.81 17.85 -59.38
C PRO A 22 -33.81 18.02 -58.23
N SER A 23 -34.97 18.57 -58.55
CA SER A 23 -36.15 18.67 -57.69
C SER A 23 -36.75 17.28 -57.42
N GLY A 24 -36.00 16.42 -56.73
CA GLY A 24 -36.55 15.24 -56.08
C GLY A 24 -37.18 15.67 -54.77
N ARG A 25 -38.51 15.76 -54.71
CA ARG A 25 -39.22 15.78 -53.43
C ARG A 25 -38.89 14.46 -52.72
N ALA A 26 -37.96 14.49 -51.76
CA ALA A 26 -37.93 13.49 -50.71
C ALA A 26 -39.30 13.61 -50.01
N ALA A 27 -40.13 12.58 -50.15
CA ALA A 27 -41.35 12.48 -49.37
C ALA A 27 -40.93 12.52 -47.89
N ALA A 28 -41.44 13.50 -47.15
CA ALA A 28 -41.31 13.49 -45.70
C ALA A 28 -41.92 12.17 -45.21
N ALA A 29 -41.13 11.36 -44.49
CA ALA A 29 -41.68 10.21 -43.78
C ALA A 29 -42.89 10.67 -42.96
N PRO A 30 -44.00 9.92 -42.93
CA PRO A 30 -45.16 10.30 -42.14
C PRO A 30 -44.74 10.54 -40.68
N ALA A 31 -45.35 11.54 -40.04
CA ALA A 31 -44.94 11.98 -38.70
C ALA A 31 -44.98 10.85 -37.65
N ASP A 32 -45.81 9.82 -37.87
CA ASP A 32 -45.90 8.62 -37.03
C ASP A 32 -44.62 7.76 -37.11
N ASP A 33 -44.01 7.58 -38.29
CA ASP A 33 -42.76 6.81 -38.45
C ASP A 33 -41.57 7.46 -37.73
N LEU A 34 -41.55 8.80 -37.68
CA LEU A 34 -40.53 9.56 -36.96
C LEU A 34 -40.75 9.53 -35.44
N ALA A 35 -41.99 9.48 -34.98
CA ALA A 35 -42.32 9.34 -33.56
C ALA A 35 -41.97 7.92 -33.07
N GLU A 36 -42.27 6.89 -33.86
CA GLU A 36 -41.96 5.50 -33.54
C GLU A 36 -40.45 5.23 -33.54
N ALA A 37 -39.71 5.79 -34.50
CA ALA A 37 -38.24 5.71 -34.52
C ALA A 37 -37.59 6.42 -33.31
N ARG A 38 -38.14 7.57 -32.89
CA ARG A 38 -37.69 8.26 -31.67
C ARG A 38 -37.98 7.47 -30.41
N ALA A 39 -39.18 6.89 -30.30
CA ALA A 39 -39.54 6.04 -29.17
C ALA A 39 -38.63 4.81 -29.06
N ALA A 40 -38.26 4.20 -30.18
CA ALA A 40 -37.29 3.10 -30.21
C ALA A 40 -35.89 3.54 -29.76
N GLN A 41 -35.41 4.71 -30.19
CA GLN A 41 -34.13 5.27 -29.73
C GLN A 41 -34.13 5.57 -28.23
N GLU A 42 -35.22 6.15 -27.71
CA GLU A 42 -35.37 6.46 -26.28
C GLU A 42 -35.41 5.18 -25.43
N ALA A 43 -36.07 4.13 -25.90
CA ALA A 43 -36.12 2.84 -25.22
C ALA A 43 -34.73 2.19 -25.11
N VAL A 44 -33.97 2.14 -26.20
CA VAL A 44 -32.60 1.57 -26.19
C VAL A 44 -31.64 2.46 -25.39
N ALA A 45 -31.78 3.78 -25.44
CA ALA A 45 -31.01 4.69 -24.60
C ALA A 45 -31.29 4.47 -23.10
N ALA A 46 -32.55 4.20 -22.74
CA ALA A 46 -32.92 3.85 -21.36
C ALA A 46 -32.33 2.50 -20.94
N GLU A 47 -32.27 1.51 -21.84
CA GLU A 47 -31.61 0.23 -21.59
C GLU A 47 -30.10 0.39 -21.36
N VAL A 48 -29.40 1.17 -22.20
CA VAL A 48 -27.98 1.51 -22.01
C VAL A 48 -27.75 2.13 -20.64
N ALA A 49 -28.61 3.06 -20.21
CA ALA A 49 -28.51 3.68 -18.90
C ALA A 49 -28.74 2.69 -17.74
N ALA A 50 -29.72 1.79 -17.88
CA ALA A 50 -30.02 0.77 -16.89
C ALA A 50 -28.87 -0.25 -16.74
N VAL A 51 -28.37 -0.80 -17.85
CA VAL A 51 -27.25 -1.76 -17.83
C VAL A 51 -25.98 -1.10 -17.30
N SER A 52 -25.71 0.17 -17.65
CA SER A 52 -24.59 0.93 -17.08
C SER A 52 -24.68 1.09 -15.56
N ALA A 53 -25.89 1.25 -15.02
CA ALA A 53 -26.10 1.32 -13.58
C ALA A 53 -25.87 -0.04 -12.89
N GLU A 54 -26.27 -1.15 -13.52
CA GLU A 54 -25.99 -2.51 -13.03
C GLU A 54 -24.49 -2.82 -13.02
N VAL A 55 -23.75 -2.43 -14.07
CA VAL A 55 -22.28 -2.59 -14.12
C VAL A 55 -21.63 -1.85 -12.96
N ARG A 56 -22.01 -0.60 -12.71
CA ARG A 56 -21.48 0.20 -11.60
C ARG A 56 -21.80 -0.43 -10.24
N ALA A 57 -23.01 -0.96 -10.05
CA ALA A 57 -23.37 -1.63 -8.80
C ALA A 57 -22.54 -2.90 -8.54
N ALA A 58 -22.29 -3.69 -9.59
CA ALA A 58 -21.41 -4.86 -9.52
C ALA A 58 -19.95 -4.45 -9.20
N GLU A 59 -19.45 -3.36 -9.77
CA GLU A 59 -18.13 -2.81 -9.45
C GLU A 59 -18.02 -2.31 -8.01
N GLU A 60 -19.04 -1.62 -7.50
CA GLU A 60 -19.10 -1.17 -6.10
C GLU A 60 -19.12 -2.36 -5.13
N GLN A 61 -19.82 -3.44 -5.50
CA GLN A 61 -19.82 -4.67 -4.71
C GLN A 61 -18.43 -5.32 -4.66
N LEU A 62 -17.77 -5.42 -5.82
CA LEU A 62 -16.40 -5.96 -5.92
C LEU A 62 -15.41 -5.13 -5.09
N GLN A 63 -15.54 -3.81 -5.12
CA GLN A 63 -14.71 -2.90 -4.31
C GLN A 63 -14.92 -3.13 -2.80
N ARG A 64 -16.16 -3.22 -2.33
CA ARG A 64 -16.44 -3.45 -0.90
C ARG A 64 -15.83 -4.77 -0.42
N MET A 65 -16.02 -5.85 -1.19
CA MET A 65 -15.47 -7.17 -0.86
C MET A 65 -13.94 -7.16 -0.81
N THR A 66 -13.31 -6.44 -1.75
CA THR A 66 -11.84 -6.27 -1.76
C THR A 66 -11.38 -5.50 -0.52
N VAL A 67 -12.06 -4.42 -0.15
CA VAL A 67 -11.74 -3.63 1.05
C VAL A 67 -11.87 -4.46 2.33
N GLU A 68 -12.92 -5.28 2.43
CA GLU A 68 -13.12 -6.16 3.59
C GLU A 68 -12.02 -7.22 3.69
N ALA A 69 -11.63 -7.83 2.56
CA ALA A 69 -10.53 -8.80 2.52
C ALA A 69 -9.17 -8.16 2.85
N GLU A 70 -8.89 -6.98 2.31
CA GLU A 70 -7.66 -6.23 2.62
C GLU A 70 -7.61 -5.81 4.09
N ALA A 71 -8.71 -5.29 4.65
CA ALA A 71 -8.78 -4.90 6.05
C ALA A 71 -8.55 -6.10 7.00
N ALA A 72 -9.08 -7.28 6.64
CA ALA A 72 -8.83 -8.50 7.39
C ALA A 72 -7.35 -8.94 7.30
N ALA A 73 -6.73 -8.83 6.12
CA ALA A 73 -5.31 -9.12 5.95
C ALA A 73 -4.40 -8.16 6.74
N ASP A 74 -4.71 -6.85 6.73
CA ASP A 74 -4.00 -5.84 7.52
C ASP A 74 -4.12 -6.12 9.02
N ALA A 75 -5.32 -6.47 9.50
CA ALA A 75 -5.55 -6.85 10.88
C ALA A 75 -4.70 -8.07 11.29
N ALA A 76 -4.58 -9.07 10.40
CA ALA A 76 -3.72 -10.23 10.62
C ALA A 76 -2.23 -9.84 10.70
N LEU A 77 -1.75 -8.95 9.82
CA LEU A 77 -0.37 -8.48 9.87
C LEU A 77 -0.07 -7.70 11.15
N VAL A 78 -0.96 -6.80 11.57
CA VAL A 78 -0.83 -6.05 12.82
C VAL A 78 -0.79 -7.00 14.02
N ALA A 79 -1.64 -8.03 14.04
CA ALA A 79 -1.64 -9.02 15.11
C ALA A 79 -0.34 -9.85 15.13
N GLN A 80 0.21 -10.19 13.95
CA GLN A 80 1.49 -10.88 13.84
C GLN A 80 2.68 -10.04 14.34
N VAL A 81 2.68 -8.73 14.08
CA VAL A 81 3.69 -7.80 14.62
C VAL A 81 3.61 -7.75 16.15
N ARG A 82 2.40 -7.63 16.72
CA ARG A 82 2.21 -7.66 18.18
C ARG A 82 2.67 -8.96 18.81
N LEU A 83 2.44 -10.10 18.14
CA LEU A 83 2.95 -11.39 18.58
C LEU A 83 4.49 -11.40 18.64
N LEU A 84 5.16 -10.85 17.61
CA LEU A 84 6.62 -10.73 17.62
C LEU A 84 7.13 -9.81 18.73
N GLU A 85 6.49 -8.68 18.96
CA GLU A 85 6.82 -7.77 20.07
C GLU A 85 6.66 -8.44 21.43
N ALA A 86 5.57 -9.19 21.63
CA ALA A 86 5.32 -9.94 22.85
C ALA A 86 6.33 -11.08 23.05
N GLN A 87 6.75 -11.75 21.98
CA GLN A 87 7.80 -12.78 22.03
C GLN A 87 9.14 -12.17 22.47
N VAL A 88 9.54 -11.04 21.89
CA VAL A 88 10.77 -10.34 22.29
C VAL A 88 10.70 -9.88 23.75
N ALA A 89 9.54 -9.41 24.22
CA ALA A 89 9.35 -9.04 25.61
C ALA A 89 9.43 -10.24 26.57
N ALA A 90 8.86 -11.39 26.19
CA ALA A 90 8.95 -12.63 26.95
C ALA A 90 10.39 -13.14 27.03
N ASP A 91 11.13 -13.13 25.91
CA ASP A 91 12.54 -13.55 25.87
C ASP A 91 13.43 -12.64 26.73
N ARG A 92 13.21 -11.31 26.66
CA ARG A 92 13.93 -10.33 27.49
C ARG A 92 13.67 -10.56 28.97
N THR A 93 12.41 -10.68 29.38
CA THR A 93 12.06 -10.85 30.80
C THR A 93 12.49 -12.22 31.35
N ALA A 94 12.53 -13.26 30.52
CA ALA A 94 13.12 -14.55 30.87
C ALA A 94 14.64 -14.44 31.11
N ALA A 95 15.35 -13.67 30.28
CA ALA A 95 16.78 -13.41 30.47
C ALA A 95 17.05 -12.58 31.74
N GLU A 96 16.23 -11.57 32.02
CA GLU A 96 16.29 -10.78 33.26
C GLU A 96 16.06 -11.64 34.50
N LEU A 97 15.08 -12.55 34.47
CA LEU A 97 14.84 -13.50 35.56
C LEU A 97 16.04 -14.45 35.76
N ALA A 98 16.61 -15.00 34.69
CA ALA A 98 17.78 -15.87 34.78
C ALA A 98 19.00 -15.14 35.36
N ALA A 99 19.19 -13.87 35.00
CA ALA A 99 20.25 -13.02 35.56
C ALA A 99 20.03 -12.75 37.06
N ALA A 100 18.80 -12.38 37.46
CA ALA A 100 18.46 -12.16 38.86
C ALA A 100 18.65 -13.43 39.71
N GLN A 101 18.26 -14.60 39.18
CA GLN A 101 18.48 -15.89 39.85
C GLN A 101 19.97 -16.21 40.02
N SER A 102 20.80 -15.85 39.02
CA SER A 102 22.25 -16.04 39.13
C SER A 102 22.86 -15.11 40.18
N ALA A 103 22.38 -13.87 40.28
CA ALA A 103 22.82 -12.91 41.30
C ALA A 103 22.49 -13.37 42.72
N VAL A 104 21.32 -14.00 42.93
CA VAL A 104 20.98 -14.59 44.24
C VAL A 104 21.95 -15.70 44.62
N VAL A 105 22.32 -16.58 43.68
CA VAL A 105 23.31 -17.65 43.95
C VAL A 105 24.67 -17.06 44.34
N GLU A 106 25.11 -16.00 43.66
CA GLU A 106 26.36 -15.29 44.03
C GLU A 106 26.26 -14.66 45.42
N ALA A 107 25.14 -14.03 45.75
CA ALA A 107 24.90 -13.45 47.07
C ALA A 107 24.81 -14.51 48.19
N GLU A 108 24.22 -15.68 47.92
CA GLU A 108 24.19 -16.82 48.85
C GLU A 108 25.61 -17.33 49.16
N ASP A 109 26.49 -17.40 48.16
CA ASP A 109 27.89 -17.78 48.34
C ASP A 109 28.65 -16.75 49.22
N GLU A 110 28.42 -15.44 49.01
CA GLU A 110 29.02 -14.40 49.86
C GLU A 110 28.54 -14.47 51.31
N VAL A 111 27.24 -14.71 51.53
CA VAL A 111 26.68 -14.94 52.87
C VAL A 111 27.29 -16.18 53.51
N ALA A 112 27.48 -17.25 52.75
CA ALA A 112 28.10 -18.48 53.22
C ALA A 112 29.57 -18.27 53.62
N ASP A 113 30.32 -17.45 52.88
CA ASP A 113 31.69 -17.10 53.21
C ASP A 113 31.79 -16.25 54.47
N VAL A 114 30.92 -15.23 54.64
CA VAL A 114 30.80 -14.49 55.90
C VAL A 114 30.49 -15.44 57.07
N GLY A 115 29.56 -16.37 56.88
CA GLY A 115 29.23 -17.38 57.90
C GLY A 115 30.42 -18.28 58.25
N ARG A 116 31.20 -18.70 57.25
CA ARG A 116 32.40 -19.52 57.41
C ARG A 116 33.51 -18.76 58.12
N GLU A 117 33.75 -17.50 57.79
CA GLU A 117 34.71 -16.63 58.47
C GLU A 117 34.37 -16.44 59.94
N VAL A 118 33.09 -16.18 60.25
CA VAL A 118 32.61 -16.07 61.63
C VAL A 118 32.80 -17.38 62.39
N PHE A 119 32.56 -18.53 61.75
CA PHE A 119 32.72 -19.84 62.37
C PHE A 119 34.19 -20.24 62.56
N MET A 120 35.03 -20.08 61.54
CA MET A 120 36.45 -20.48 61.55
C MET A 120 37.35 -19.49 62.31
N GLY A 121 36.97 -18.21 62.40
CA GLY A 121 37.71 -17.18 63.13
C GLY A 121 37.81 -17.44 64.63
N GLY A 122 37.01 -18.37 65.18
CA GLY A 122 36.99 -18.71 66.61
C GLY A 122 36.51 -17.53 67.46
N GLY A 123 36.12 -17.77 68.72
CA GLY A 123 35.63 -16.72 69.63
C GLY A 123 36.63 -15.58 69.94
N ASP A 124 37.82 -15.60 69.35
CA ASP A 124 38.98 -14.77 69.69
C ASP A 124 39.28 -13.69 68.65
N ALA A 125 38.70 -13.76 67.44
CA ALA A 125 38.86 -12.72 66.43
C ALA A 125 37.50 -12.04 66.18
N TYR A 126 37.30 -10.92 66.86
CA TYR A 126 36.27 -9.92 66.53
C TYR A 126 34.79 -10.28 66.76
N GLY A 127 34.48 -11.39 67.46
CA GLY A 127 33.10 -11.80 67.78
C GLY A 127 32.70 -11.71 69.26
N SER A 128 33.66 -11.48 70.16
CA SER A 128 33.41 -11.47 71.60
C SER A 128 33.78 -10.12 72.23
N ALA A 129 33.03 -9.72 73.27
CA ALA A 129 33.36 -8.54 74.07
C ALA A 129 34.77 -8.66 74.69
N ALA A 130 35.33 -9.87 74.79
CA ALA A 130 36.69 -10.13 75.26
C ALA A 130 37.76 -9.45 74.39
N VAL A 131 37.56 -9.34 73.07
CA VAL A 131 38.49 -8.67 72.14
C VAL A 131 38.65 -7.18 72.46
N LEU A 132 37.58 -6.53 72.92
CA LEU A 132 37.61 -5.15 73.39
C LEU A 132 38.19 -5.04 74.80
N LEU A 133 37.91 -6.02 75.67
CA LEU A 133 38.39 -6.04 77.05
C LEU A 133 39.89 -6.37 77.19
N ASP A 134 40.49 -6.99 76.17
CA ASP A 134 41.92 -7.36 76.10
C ASP A 134 42.81 -6.27 75.45
N ALA A 135 42.31 -5.03 75.34
CA ALA A 135 43.10 -3.92 74.82
C ALA A 135 44.14 -3.44 75.87
N GLU A 136 45.40 -3.22 75.45
CA GLU A 136 46.48 -2.78 76.34
C GLU A 136 46.46 -1.25 76.59
N SER A 137 45.71 -0.50 75.77
CA SER A 137 45.60 0.96 75.87
C SER A 137 44.23 1.51 75.41
N PRO A 138 43.85 2.75 75.84
CA PRO A 138 42.63 3.41 75.37
C PRO A 138 42.60 3.68 73.86
N GLU A 139 43.75 3.93 73.24
CA GLU A 139 43.86 4.16 71.78
C GLU A 139 43.60 2.86 71.01
N GLU A 140 44.19 1.75 71.48
CA GLU A 140 43.96 0.42 70.90
C GLU A 140 42.50 -0.02 71.04
N LEU A 141 41.86 0.27 72.17
CA LEU A 141 40.42 0.01 72.37
C LEU A 141 39.56 0.70 71.30
N LEU A 142 39.82 1.99 71.03
CA LEU A 142 39.09 2.75 70.02
C LEU A 142 39.35 2.23 68.60
N GLN A 143 40.59 1.84 68.29
CA GLN A 143 40.93 1.27 66.99
C GLN A 143 40.27 -0.11 66.77
N ARG A 144 40.28 -0.98 67.79
CA ARG A 144 39.57 -2.27 67.76
C ARG A 144 38.05 -2.07 67.63
N ALA A 145 37.47 -1.10 68.34
CA ALA A 145 36.05 -0.77 68.24
C ALA A 145 35.64 -0.27 66.84
N ALA A 146 36.40 0.67 66.25
CA ALA A 146 36.14 1.15 64.90
C ALA A 146 36.26 0.05 63.84
N THR A 147 37.22 -0.87 64.02
CA THR A 147 37.39 -2.04 63.13
C THR A 147 36.19 -2.99 63.23
N LEU A 148 35.70 -3.24 64.44
CA LEU A 148 34.50 -4.06 64.68
C LEU A 148 33.25 -3.45 64.05
N GLU A 149 33.07 -2.14 64.19
CA GLU A 149 31.96 -1.41 63.58
C GLU A 149 32.01 -1.52 62.05
N TYR A 150 33.18 -1.26 61.43
CA TYR A 150 33.36 -1.42 59.98
C TYR A 150 33.06 -2.84 59.50
N LEU A 151 33.58 -3.88 60.18
CA LEU A 151 33.31 -5.27 59.82
C LEU A 151 31.84 -5.66 60.03
N GLY A 152 31.21 -5.15 61.08
CA GLY A 152 29.78 -5.33 61.34
C GLY A 152 28.93 -4.72 60.23
N ASP A 153 29.26 -3.51 59.80
CA ASP A 153 28.59 -2.82 58.70
C ASP A 153 28.78 -3.52 57.36
N GLN A 154 29.99 -4.02 57.06
CA GLN A 154 30.26 -4.81 55.86
C GLN A 154 29.42 -6.09 55.83
N ARG A 155 29.38 -6.85 56.93
CA ARG A 155 28.60 -8.10 57.03
C ARG A 155 27.10 -7.84 56.94
N ALA A 156 26.61 -6.80 57.61
CA ALA A 156 25.22 -6.39 57.49
C ALA A 156 24.90 -5.88 56.07
N GLY A 157 25.91 -5.35 55.35
CA GLY A 157 25.83 -5.00 53.94
C GLY A 157 25.52 -6.22 53.06
N VAL A 158 26.30 -7.28 53.17
CA VAL A 158 26.12 -8.53 52.40
C VAL A 158 24.71 -9.12 52.62
N LEU A 159 24.22 -9.15 53.85
CA LEU A 159 22.86 -9.64 54.15
C LEU A 159 21.77 -8.76 53.51
N ARG A 160 21.92 -7.43 53.55
CA ARG A 160 20.98 -6.50 52.90
C ARG A 160 21.01 -6.64 51.37
N GLU A 161 22.18 -6.90 50.81
CA GLU A 161 22.35 -7.14 49.37
C GLU A 161 21.68 -8.45 48.96
N HIS A 162 21.85 -9.53 49.72
CA HIS A 162 21.12 -10.78 49.52
C HIS A 162 19.59 -10.56 49.57
N GLU A 163 19.06 -9.91 50.61
CA GLU A 163 17.63 -9.57 50.70
C GLU A 163 17.14 -8.73 49.50
N ALA A 164 17.97 -7.82 48.99
CA ALA A 164 17.64 -7.03 47.81
C ALA A 164 17.59 -7.89 46.53
N THR A 165 18.56 -8.80 46.34
CA THR A 165 18.58 -9.71 45.18
C THR A 165 17.39 -10.68 45.19
N GLU A 166 16.95 -11.18 46.36
CA GLU A 166 15.73 -11.98 46.49
C GLU A 166 14.48 -11.21 46.05
N ALA A 167 14.39 -9.92 46.43
CA ALA A 167 13.30 -9.05 46.00
C ALA A 167 13.32 -8.79 44.49
N GLU A 168 14.50 -8.66 43.88
CA GLU A 168 14.67 -8.52 42.43
C GLU A 168 14.21 -9.78 41.67
N VAL A 169 14.53 -10.99 42.17
CA VAL A 169 14.01 -12.24 41.58
C VAL A 169 12.49 -12.28 41.61
N ALA A 170 11.87 -11.90 42.74
CA ALA A 170 10.41 -11.87 42.84
C ALA A 170 9.77 -10.89 41.82
N GLN A 171 10.40 -9.73 41.60
CA GLN A 171 9.94 -8.76 40.60
C GLN A 171 10.15 -9.29 39.17
N ALA A 172 11.30 -9.89 38.88
CA ALA A 172 11.61 -10.46 37.58
C ALA A 172 10.71 -11.66 37.23
N ASP A 173 10.37 -12.52 38.20
CA ASP A 173 9.43 -13.64 38.01
C ASP A 173 8.02 -13.14 37.70
N ALA A 174 7.56 -12.11 38.43
CA ALA A 174 6.27 -11.49 38.16
C ALA A 174 6.23 -10.85 36.75
N ALA A 175 7.31 -10.17 36.34
CA ALA A 175 7.42 -9.58 35.00
C ALA A 175 7.45 -10.65 33.89
N ALA A 176 8.21 -11.74 34.08
CA ALA A 176 8.28 -12.84 33.12
C ALA A 176 6.92 -13.54 32.96
N ARG A 177 6.20 -13.81 34.06
CA ARG A 177 4.84 -14.38 34.00
C ARG A 177 3.84 -13.47 33.29
N ALA A 178 3.93 -12.16 33.54
CA ALA A 178 3.10 -11.19 32.84
C ALA A 178 3.41 -11.19 31.33
N ALA A 179 4.69 -11.19 30.95
CA ALA A 179 5.11 -11.22 29.54
C ALA A 179 4.67 -12.50 28.82
N VAL A 180 4.75 -13.67 29.48
CA VAL A 180 4.23 -14.93 28.92
C VAL A 180 2.71 -14.88 28.73
N THR A 181 1.98 -14.27 29.66
CA THR A 181 0.53 -14.10 29.53
C THR A 181 0.17 -13.20 28.35
N GLU A 182 0.89 -12.09 28.17
CA GLU A 182 0.73 -11.20 27.01
C GLU A 182 1.09 -11.90 25.69
N LEU A 183 2.15 -12.73 25.68
CA LEU A 183 2.52 -13.54 24.53
C LEU A 183 1.41 -14.52 24.13
N ASP A 184 0.81 -15.22 25.10
CA ASP A 184 -0.30 -16.14 24.85
C ASP A 184 -1.54 -15.41 24.29
N GLN A 185 -1.85 -14.23 24.82
CA GLN A 185 -2.94 -13.39 24.31
C GLN A 185 -2.66 -12.88 22.90
N ALA A 186 -1.44 -12.40 22.64
CA ALA A 186 -1.02 -11.94 21.32
C ALA A 186 -1.07 -13.08 20.29
N ARG A 187 -0.69 -14.30 20.70
CA ARG A 187 -0.77 -15.50 19.86
C ARG A 187 -2.21 -15.84 19.50
N GLN A 188 -3.11 -15.88 20.49
CA GLN A 188 -4.53 -16.12 20.23
C GLN A 188 -5.14 -15.06 19.30
N SER A 189 -4.76 -13.78 19.49
CA SER A 189 -5.20 -12.69 18.61
C SER A 189 -4.66 -12.84 17.19
N ALA A 190 -3.40 -13.26 17.02
CA ALA A 190 -2.79 -13.47 15.71
C ALA A 190 -3.44 -14.65 14.98
N ASP A 191 -3.66 -15.78 15.68
CA ASP A 191 -4.33 -16.95 15.12
C ASP A 191 -5.78 -16.64 14.70
N ALA A 192 -6.52 -15.89 15.54
CA ALA A 192 -7.89 -15.47 15.22
C ALA A 192 -7.94 -14.51 14.02
N ALA A 193 -7.02 -13.54 13.95
CA ALA A 193 -6.95 -12.60 12.83
C ALA A 193 -6.55 -13.29 11.52
N ALA A 194 -5.60 -14.25 11.58
CA ALA A 194 -5.22 -15.06 10.42
C ALA A 194 -6.38 -15.93 9.91
N ALA A 195 -7.15 -16.54 10.82
CA ALA A 195 -8.34 -17.30 10.45
C ALA A 195 -9.41 -16.42 9.79
N ALA A 196 -9.68 -15.24 10.33
CA ALA A 196 -10.61 -14.28 9.75
C ALA A 196 -10.14 -13.82 8.34
N ALA A 197 -8.86 -13.49 8.19
CA ALA A 197 -8.28 -13.12 6.89
C ALA A 197 -8.43 -14.25 5.85
N ALA A 198 -8.20 -15.51 6.24
CA ALA A 198 -8.37 -16.66 5.36
C ALA A 198 -9.84 -16.86 4.94
N GLU A 199 -10.79 -16.67 5.85
CA GLU A 199 -12.23 -16.74 5.57
C GLU A 199 -12.68 -15.63 4.62
N HIS A 200 -12.26 -14.39 4.87
CA HIS A 200 -12.54 -13.25 4.00
C HIS A 200 -11.92 -13.44 2.62
N LEU A 201 -10.70 -13.97 2.52
CA LEU A 201 -10.07 -14.27 1.22
C LEU A 201 -10.84 -15.35 0.46
N ALA A 202 -11.24 -16.44 1.13
CA ALA A 202 -12.01 -17.52 0.50
C ALA A 202 -13.38 -17.03 -0.01
N THR A 203 -14.06 -16.22 0.79
CA THR A 203 -15.35 -15.59 0.42
C THR A 203 -15.16 -14.61 -0.72
N ALA A 204 -14.17 -13.72 -0.62
CA ALA A 204 -13.85 -12.75 -1.66
C ALA A 204 -13.50 -13.45 -2.98
N GLN A 205 -12.74 -14.55 -2.98
CA GLN A 205 -12.41 -15.27 -4.20
C GLN A 205 -13.66 -15.83 -4.89
N ALA A 206 -14.54 -16.49 -4.14
CA ALA A 206 -15.79 -17.05 -4.68
C ALA A 206 -16.73 -15.96 -5.22
N ASP A 207 -16.84 -14.85 -4.51
CA ASP A 207 -17.71 -13.74 -4.87
C ASP A 207 -17.13 -12.89 -6.01
N VAL A 208 -15.81 -12.67 -6.05
CA VAL A 208 -15.11 -12.01 -7.17
C VAL A 208 -15.36 -12.76 -8.46
N ASP A 209 -15.26 -14.09 -8.47
CA ASP A 209 -15.50 -14.90 -9.67
C ASP A 209 -16.95 -14.75 -10.15
N ALA A 210 -17.92 -14.83 -9.23
CA ALA A 210 -19.34 -14.70 -9.53
C ALA A 210 -19.71 -13.29 -10.03
N VAL A 211 -19.24 -12.25 -9.34
CA VAL A 211 -19.51 -10.84 -9.68
C VAL A 211 -18.77 -10.44 -10.96
N SER A 212 -17.56 -10.93 -11.18
CA SER A 212 -16.81 -10.69 -12.42
C SER A 212 -17.46 -11.35 -13.63
N ALA A 213 -17.97 -12.57 -13.49
CA ALA A 213 -18.74 -13.23 -14.53
C ALA A 213 -20.02 -12.46 -14.86
N ARG A 214 -20.75 -12.00 -13.82
CA ARG A 214 -21.93 -11.15 -14.01
C ARG A 214 -21.60 -9.82 -14.68
N LYS A 215 -20.49 -9.19 -14.29
CA LYS A 215 -20.02 -7.95 -14.92
C LYS A 215 -19.69 -8.15 -16.40
N ALA A 216 -18.99 -9.22 -16.75
CA ALA A 216 -18.66 -9.52 -18.14
C ALA A 216 -19.93 -9.70 -19.01
N GLU A 217 -20.97 -10.33 -18.46
CA GLU A 217 -22.27 -10.43 -19.11
C GLU A 217 -22.93 -9.06 -19.30
N LEU A 218 -22.86 -8.19 -18.28
CA LEU A 218 -23.40 -6.83 -18.35
C LEU A 218 -22.63 -5.93 -19.34
N ASP A 219 -21.30 -6.04 -19.40
CA ASP A 219 -20.47 -5.31 -20.35
C ASP A 219 -20.80 -5.73 -21.80
N ALA A 220 -21.03 -7.03 -22.03
CA ALA A 220 -21.48 -7.53 -23.33
C ALA A 220 -22.86 -6.97 -23.71
N ARG A 221 -23.82 -7.00 -22.78
CA ARG A 221 -25.16 -6.40 -22.97
C ARG A 221 -25.08 -4.90 -23.25
N LEU A 222 -24.18 -4.19 -22.55
CA LEU A 222 -23.98 -2.75 -22.74
C LEU A 222 -23.44 -2.45 -24.12
N ARG A 223 -22.45 -3.21 -24.59
CA ARG A 223 -21.93 -3.13 -25.95
C ARG A 223 -23.05 -3.34 -26.98
N ASP A 224 -23.81 -4.42 -26.84
CA ASP A 224 -24.89 -4.76 -27.78
C ASP A 224 -25.94 -3.65 -27.84
N ALA A 225 -26.34 -3.09 -26.70
CA ALA A 225 -27.28 -1.98 -26.63
C ALA A 225 -26.70 -0.67 -27.21
N GLN A 226 -25.41 -0.40 -27.04
CA GLN A 226 -24.74 0.78 -27.63
C GLN A 226 -24.63 0.68 -29.15
N VAL A 227 -24.28 -0.51 -29.67
CA VAL A 227 -24.28 -0.78 -31.12
C VAL A 227 -25.69 -0.62 -31.69
N GLU A 228 -26.71 -1.15 -31.01
CA GLU A 228 -28.10 -1.02 -31.45
C GLU A 228 -28.57 0.45 -31.44
N LEU A 229 -28.18 1.23 -30.45
CA LEU A 229 -28.46 2.66 -30.42
C LEU A 229 -27.84 3.39 -31.62
N LEU A 230 -26.58 3.09 -31.95
CA LEU A 230 -25.90 3.67 -33.12
C LEU A 230 -26.60 3.27 -34.43
N ARG A 231 -27.05 2.02 -34.53
CA ARG A 231 -27.84 1.54 -35.67
C ARG A 231 -29.14 2.34 -35.81
N LEU A 232 -29.87 2.54 -34.72
CA LEU A 232 -31.11 3.33 -34.70
C LEU A 232 -30.86 4.82 -35.00
N GLN A 233 -29.69 5.35 -34.65
CA GLN A 233 -29.26 6.72 -34.99
C GLN A 233 -28.84 6.89 -36.46
N GLY A 234 -28.85 5.81 -37.25
CA GLY A 234 -28.54 5.84 -38.68
C GLY A 234 -27.06 5.65 -39.02
N ALA A 235 -26.26 5.08 -38.11
CA ALA A 235 -24.89 4.67 -38.44
C ALA A 235 -24.90 3.61 -39.55
N ALA A 236 -24.17 3.86 -40.64
CA ALA A 236 -24.10 2.95 -41.79
C ALA A 236 -23.42 1.62 -41.45
N ASP A 237 -22.45 1.67 -40.53
CA ASP A 237 -21.79 0.52 -39.91
C ASP A 237 -21.68 0.81 -38.40
N ALA A 238 -22.66 0.34 -37.64
CA ALA A 238 -22.76 0.60 -36.21
C ALA A 238 -21.62 -0.06 -35.41
N GLU A 239 -21.14 -1.22 -35.86
CA GLU A 239 -20.04 -1.95 -35.24
C GLU A 239 -18.71 -1.21 -35.42
N ALA A 240 -18.44 -0.74 -36.64
CA ALA A 240 -17.26 0.08 -36.93
C ALA A 240 -17.34 1.46 -36.26
N ALA A 241 -18.54 2.06 -36.16
CA ALA A 241 -18.74 3.31 -35.45
C ALA A 241 -18.49 3.16 -33.94
N TYR A 242 -18.97 2.06 -33.34
CA TYR A 242 -18.68 1.72 -31.95
C TYR A 242 -17.17 1.48 -31.74
N ALA A 243 -16.56 0.63 -32.57
CA ALA A 243 -15.12 0.36 -32.52
C ALA A 243 -14.27 1.62 -32.72
N ALA A 244 -14.70 2.55 -33.59
CA ALA A 244 -14.04 3.84 -33.78
C ALA A 244 -14.26 4.78 -32.59
N GLN A 245 -15.41 4.75 -31.92
CA GLN A 245 -15.60 5.50 -30.66
C GLN A 245 -14.66 4.97 -29.57
N VAL A 246 -14.51 3.66 -29.46
CA VAL A 246 -13.57 3.02 -28.53
C VAL A 246 -12.12 3.33 -28.92
N ALA A 247 -11.74 3.19 -30.20
CA ALA A 247 -10.39 3.42 -30.70
C ALA A 247 -9.98 4.89 -30.78
N ALA A 248 -10.92 5.82 -31.01
CA ALA A 248 -10.66 7.26 -30.92
C ALA A 248 -10.46 7.69 -29.46
N ALA A 249 -11.04 6.94 -28.52
CA ALA A 249 -10.58 6.97 -27.15
C ALA A 249 -9.10 6.48 -27.12
N SER A 250 -8.75 5.29 -27.61
CA SER A 250 -7.40 4.71 -27.42
C SER A 250 -6.24 5.25 -28.32
N GLY A 251 -6.50 6.02 -29.37
CA GLY A 251 -5.61 6.19 -30.55
C GLY A 251 -4.63 7.39 -30.60
N ALA A 252 -4.44 8.16 -29.51
CA ALA A 252 -3.55 9.33 -29.51
C ALA A 252 -2.04 9.00 -29.32
N SER A 253 -1.62 7.72 -29.41
CA SER A 253 -0.50 7.24 -28.59
C SER A 253 0.65 6.46 -29.23
N ASN A 254 1.08 6.78 -30.46
CA ASN A 254 2.27 6.14 -31.07
C ASN A 254 3.39 7.14 -31.42
N LEU A 255 4.13 7.67 -30.44
CA LEU A 255 5.45 8.28 -30.69
C LEU A 255 6.42 8.04 -29.52
N SER A 256 7.61 7.51 -29.86
CA SER A 256 8.89 7.51 -29.11
C SER A 256 9.29 6.25 -28.32
N ALA A 257 9.64 5.18 -29.05
CA ALA A 257 10.39 4.02 -28.55
C ALA A 257 11.93 4.13 -28.72
N ALA A 258 12.49 5.33 -28.95
CA ALA A 258 13.89 5.48 -29.40
C ALA A 258 14.93 5.82 -28.31
N ALA A 259 14.58 5.85 -27.01
CA ALA A 259 15.51 6.29 -25.95
C ALA A 259 15.60 5.39 -24.70
N GLY A 260 15.04 4.17 -24.71
CA GLY A 260 15.25 3.18 -23.63
C GLY A 260 14.52 3.44 -22.30
N ALA A 261 13.77 4.54 -22.18
CA ALA A 261 12.82 4.78 -21.11
C ALA A 261 11.49 5.26 -21.72
N VAL A 262 10.38 4.67 -21.29
CA VAL A 262 9.03 4.96 -21.82
C VAL A 262 8.18 5.48 -20.68
N ALA A 263 7.43 6.56 -20.92
CA ALA A 263 6.49 7.08 -19.93
C ALA A 263 5.47 6.00 -19.51
N PRO A 264 4.97 6.00 -18.27
CA PRO A 264 4.05 4.99 -17.77
C PRO A 264 2.81 4.77 -18.64
N THR A 265 2.32 5.84 -19.25
CA THR A 265 1.34 5.81 -20.34
C THR A 265 1.48 7.09 -21.16
N ASN A 266 0.81 7.15 -22.30
CA ASN A 266 0.68 8.40 -23.03
C ASN A 266 -0.66 9.07 -22.69
N GLY A 267 -0.57 10.27 -22.16
CA GLY A 267 -1.73 11.07 -21.80
C GLY A 267 -1.32 12.46 -21.29
N ARG A 268 -2.33 13.24 -20.90
CA ARG A 268 -2.11 14.56 -20.30
C ARG A 268 -2.08 14.43 -18.79
N VAL A 269 -1.06 14.96 -18.13
CA VAL A 269 -1.08 15.05 -16.67
C VAL A 269 -2.23 15.97 -16.25
N THR A 270 -3.19 15.41 -15.53
CA THR A 270 -4.38 16.11 -15.03
C THR A 270 -4.32 16.38 -13.54
N SER A 271 -3.48 15.65 -12.80
CA SER A 271 -3.23 15.94 -11.39
C SER A 271 -1.82 15.58 -10.98
N CYS A 272 -1.17 16.50 -10.26
CA CYS A 272 0.17 16.30 -9.70
C CYS A 272 0.08 15.69 -8.30
N TYR A 273 1.20 15.14 -7.83
CA TYR A 273 1.39 14.74 -6.45
C TYR A 273 1.24 15.94 -5.50
N GLY A 274 0.55 15.75 -4.37
CA GLY A 274 0.43 16.76 -3.32
C GLY A 274 -0.97 16.92 -2.73
N SER A 275 -1.10 17.79 -1.73
CA SER A 275 -2.37 18.03 -1.04
C SER A 275 -3.36 18.78 -1.92
N ARG A 276 -4.57 18.22 -2.08
CA ARG A 276 -5.71 18.81 -2.79
C ARG A 276 -6.99 18.68 -1.97
N TRP A 277 -7.71 19.78 -1.76
CA TRP A 277 -9.01 19.81 -1.08
C TRP A 277 -9.07 19.04 0.25
N GLY A 278 -8.01 19.13 1.05
CA GLY A 278 -7.92 18.44 2.36
C GLY A 278 -7.53 16.96 2.31
N ALA A 279 -7.25 16.40 1.13
CA ALA A 279 -6.76 15.04 0.95
C ALA A 279 -5.42 15.02 0.21
N MET A 280 -4.55 14.06 0.56
CA MET A 280 -3.25 13.90 -0.11
C MET A 280 -3.41 13.09 -1.40
N HIS A 281 -2.93 13.62 -2.51
CA HIS A 281 -2.77 12.86 -3.75
C HIS A 281 -1.37 12.26 -3.79
N ASN A 282 -1.28 10.93 -3.66
CA ASN A 282 -0.03 10.19 -3.47
C ASN A 282 0.66 9.78 -4.78
N GLY A 283 0.14 10.24 -5.92
CA GLY A 283 0.66 9.90 -7.24
C GLY A 283 0.49 11.05 -8.24
N VAL A 284 0.61 10.70 -9.52
CA VAL A 284 0.27 11.57 -10.64
C VAL A 284 -0.82 10.93 -11.48
N ASP A 285 -1.82 11.72 -11.87
CA ASP A 285 -2.92 11.27 -12.71
C ASP A 285 -2.63 11.67 -14.16
N ILE A 286 -2.51 10.67 -15.03
CA ILE A 286 -2.24 10.84 -16.46
C ILE A 286 -3.50 10.46 -17.22
N ALA A 287 -4.29 11.46 -17.62
CA ALA A 287 -5.54 11.24 -18.34
C ALA A 287 -5.26 10.69 -19.73
N ALA A 288 -5.82 9.50 -19.96
CA ALA A 288 -5.70 8.73 -21.19
C ALA A 288 -6.95 7.85 -21.29
N PRO A 289 -7.47 7.55 -22.49
CA PRO A 289 -8.71 6.79 -22.55
C PRO A 289 -8.53 5.31 -22.22
N ILE A 290 -9.65 4.65 -21.88
CA ILE A 290 -9.66 3.23 -21.55
C ILE A 290 -9.06 2.43 -22.71
N GLY A 291 -8.21 1.46 -22.39
CA GLY A 291 -7.47 0.65 -23.36
C GLY A 291 -6.12 1.22 -23.79
N THR A 292 -5.76 2.44 -23.38
CA THR A 292 -4.43 2.99 -23.71
C THR A 292 -3.32 2.15 -23.07
N PRO A 293 -2.28 1.72 -23.80
CA PRO A 293 -1.20 0.92 -23.21
C PRO A 293 -0.53 1.58 -21.99
N VAL A 294 -0.24 0.75 -20.99
CA VAL A 294 0.53 1.11 -19.79
C VAL A 294 1.84 0.33 -19.79
N PHE A 295 2.95 1.05 -19.67
CA PHE A 295 4.30 0.51 -19.74
C PHE A 295 5.01 0.68 -18.40
N THR A 296 5.97 -0.19 -18.11
CA THR A 296 6.88 0.04 -16.98
C THR A 296 8.05 0.95 -17.38
N PRO A 297 8.31 2.08 -16.67
CA PRO A 297 9.41 2.99 -16.96
C PRO A 297 10.81 2.36 -16.89
N ALA A 298 11.00 1.38 -16.02
CA ALA A 298 12.26 0.71 -15.75
C ALA A 298 12.04 -0.80 -15.56
N GLY A 299 13.09 -1.61 -15.76
CA GLY A 299 12.99 -3.05 -15.54
C GLY A 299 12.78 -3.41 -14.06
N GLY A 300 12.16 -4.56 -13.78
CA GLY A 300 11.83 -4.97 -12.42
C GLY A 300 11.15 -6.33 -12.32
N VAL A 301 10.63 -6.63 -11.13
CA VAL A 301 9.84 -7.83 -10.81
C VAL A 301 8.45 -7.40 -10.37
N VAL A 302 7.41 -8.02 -10.94
CA VAL A 302 6.02 -7.77 -10.55
C VAL A 302 5.77 -8.37 -9.17
N LEU A 303 5.39 -7.54 -8.20
CA LEU A 303 5.05 -7.98 -6.85
C LEU A 303 3.59 -8.44 -6.77
N GLN A 304 2.69 -7.69 -7.42
CA GLN A 304 1.25 -7.95 -7.43
C GLN A 304 0.64 -7.38 -8.72
N ALA A 305 -0.32 -8.10 -9.28
CA ALA A 305 -1.16 -7.64 -10.39
C ALA A 305 -2.58 -8.14 -10.14
N GLY A 306 -3.52 -7.24 -9.90
CA GLY A 306 -4.87 -7.64 -9.48
C GLY A 306 -5.68 -6.51 -8.87
N PRO A 307 -6.81 -6.84 -8.22
CA PRO A 307 -7.61 -5.88 -7.48
C PRO A 307 -6.79 -5.15 -6.42
N ALA A 308 -7.08 -3.86 -6.24
CA ALA A 308 -6.45 -3.02 -5.22
C ALA A 308 -7.41 -1.91 -4.77
N ASN A 309 -7.56 -1.73 -3.46
CA ASN A 309 -8.38 -0.69 -2.88
C ASN A 309 -8.00 0.72 -3.37
N GLY A 310 -9.02 1.54 -3.62
CA GLY A 310 -8.87 2.86 -4.25
C GLY A 310 -8.57 2.79 -5.75
N PHE A 311 -7.77 1.84 -6.21
CA PHE A 311 -7.32 1.75 -7.61
C PHE A 311 -8.21 0.90 -8.52
N GLY A 312 -9.07 0.04 -7.97
CA GLY A 312 -9.84 -0.91 -8.75
C GLY A 312 -8.96 -2.08 -9.15
N LEU A 313 -8.19 -1.95 -10.24
CA LEU A 313 -7.08 -2.86 -10.55
C LEU A 313 -5.77 -2.08 -10.47
N ALA A 314 -4.73 -2.74 -9.99
CA ALA A 314 -3.38 -2.20 -10.00
C ALA A 314 -2.32 -3.25 -10.33
N VAL A 315 -1.22 -2.77 -10.89
CA VAL A 315 0.03 -3.53 -11.03
C VAL A 315 1.08 -2.87 -10.16
N TYR A 316 1.91 -3.67 -9.48
CA TYR A 316 2.99 -3.23 -8.62
C TYR A 316 4.30 -3.84 -9.13
N VAL A 317 5.27 -3.01 -9.48
CA VAL A 317 6.57 -3.45 -10.01
C VAL A 317 7.69 -2.95 -9.11
N GLN A 318 8.50 -3.87 -8.56
CA GLN A 318 9.70 -3.54 -7.80
C GLN A 318 10.91 -3.45 -8.71
N HIS A 319 11.66 -2.36 -8.59
CA HIS A 319 12.86 -2.09 -9.37
C HIS A 319 14.13 -2.47 -8.58
N SER A 320 15.27 -2.49 -9.28
CA SER A 320 16.56 -2.91 -8.72
C SER A 320 17.08 -2.00 -7.60
N ASP A 321 16.62 -0.75 -7.54
CA ASP A 321 16.94 0.20 -6.46
C ASP A 321 16.03 0.02 -5.22
N GLY A 322 15.12 -0.97 -5.23
CA GLY A 322 14.16 -1.24 -4.17
C GLY A 322 12.91 -0.36 -4.19
N SER A 323 12.81 0.58 -5.13
CA SER A 323 11.60 1.38 -5.36
C SER A 323 10.50 0.53 -5.98
N ILE A 324 9.24 0.89 -5.72
CA ILE A 324 8.08 0.21 -6.29
C ILE A 324 7.23 1.22 -7.05
N THR A 325 6.94 0.93 -8.31
CA THR A 325 5.98 1.70 -9.12
C THR A 325 4.61 1.04 -9.08
N VAL A 326 3.57 1.86 -8.94
CA VAL A 326 2.17 1.42 -8.88
C VAL A 326 1.41 1.99 -10.06
N TYR A 327 0.64 1.14 -10.74
CA TYR A 327 -0.15 1.49 -11.93
C TYR A 327 -1.61 1.22 -11.60
N GLY A 328 -2.33 2.22 -11.10
CA GLY A 328 -3.72 2.13 -10.66
C GLY A 328 -4.75 2.48 -11.74
N HIS A 329 -6.01 2.12 -11.47
CA HIS A 329 -7.16 2.34 -12.36
C HIS A 329 -7.08 1.61 -13.70
N VAL A 330 -6.24 0.57 -13.81
CA VAL A 330 -6.06 -0.14 -15.09
C VAL A 330 -7.31 -0.92 -15.50
N ASN A 331 -7.54 -1.05 -16.81
CA ASN A 331 -8.69 -1.77 -17.36
C ASN A 331 -8.48 -3.29 -17.35
N GLN A 332 -7.26 -3.70 -17.73
CA GLN A 332 -6.76 -5.06 -17.74
C GLN A 332 -5.23 -5.04 -17.58
N PHE A 333 -4.65 -6.14 -17.13
CA PHE A 333 -3.20 -6.34 -16.98
C PHE A 333 -2.75 -7.62 -17.69
N PHE A 334 -1.48 -7.66 -18.10
CA PHE A 334 -0.90 -8.72 -18.93
C PHE A 334 0.26 -9.46 -18.26
N VAL A 335 0.45 -9.22 -16.97
CA VAL A 335 1.54 -9.76 -16.16
C VAL A 335 1.00 -10.34 -14.85
N SER A 336 1.75 -11.25 -14.25
CA SER A 336 1.44 -11.91 -12.98
C SER A 336 2.54 -11.66 -11.95
N ALA A 337 2.22 -11.87 -10.66
CA ALA A 337 3.22 -11.79 -9.59
C ALA A 337 4.38 -12.77 -9.85
N GLY A 338 5.62 -12.29 -9.72
CA GLY A 338 6.84 -13.02 -10.00
C GLY A 338 7.41 -12.80 -11.41
N ASP A 339 6.67 -12.19 -12.33
CA ASP A 339 7.17 -11.91 -13.69
C ASP A 339 8.31 -10.89 -13.66
N VAL A 340 9.37 -11.17 -14.44
CA VAL A 340 10.45 -10.20 -14.71
C VAL A 340 10.06 -9.37 -15.92
N VAL A 341 10.00 -8.05 -15.76
CA VAL A 341 9.60 -7.10 -16.80
C VAL A 341 10.77 -6.20 -17.22
N SER A 342 10.84 -5.89 -18.51
CA SER A 342 11.85 -4.97 -19.07
C SER A 342 11.32 -3.54 -19.16
N ALA A 343 12.21 -2.54 -19.15
CA ALA A 343 11.83 -1.15 -19.38
C ALA A 343 11.09 -1.00 -20.72
N GLY A 344 9.95 -0.30 -20.71
CA GLY A 344 9.08 -0.15 -21.87
C GLY A 344 8.20 -1.35 -22.19
N GLN A 345 8.22 -2.42 -21.39
CA GLN A 345 7.29 -3.54 -21.54
C GLN A 345 5.88 -3.08 -21.17
N GLN A 346 4.91 -3.41 -22.02
CA GLN A 346 3.50 -3.21 -21.72
C GLN A 346 3.07 -4.20 -20.62
N ILE A 347 2.51 -3.67 -19.55
CA ILE A 347 2.08 -4.44 -18.38
C ILE A 347 0.56 -4.40 -18.18
N ALA A 348 -0.09 -3.37 -18.72
CA ALA A 348 -1.52 -3.15 -18.55
C ALA A 348 -2.09 -2.21 -19.62
N GLU A 349 -3.36 -1.86 -19.47
CA GLU A 349 -4.02 -0.78 -20.19
C GLU A 349 -4.72 0.16 -19.22
N VAL A 350 -4.75 1.45 -19.55
CA VAL A 350 -5.48 2.48 -18.82
C VAL A 350 -6.94 2.09 -18.71
N GLY A 351 -7.53 2.35 -17.55
CA GLY A 351 -8.94 2.13 -17.33
C GLY A 351 -9.58 3.33 -16.64
N ASN A 352 -10.65 3.02 -15.94
CA ASN A 352 -11.39 3.95 -15.11
C ASN A 352 -11.94 3.21 -13.87
N ARG A 353 -11.23 2.16 -13.45
CA ARG A 353 -11.68 1.28 -12.36
C ARG A 353 -11.38 1.92 -11.01
N GLY A 354 -12.05 1.49 -9.94
CA GLY A 354 -11.77 2.02 -8.60
C GLY A 354 -12.35 3.42 -8.38
N GLN A 355 -11.70 4.18 -7.50
CA GLN A 355 -12.05 5.57 -7.18
C GLN A 355 -11.48 6.52 -8.25
N SER A 356 -12.09 6.48 -9.43
CA SER A 356 -11.68 7.28 -10.58
C SER A 356 -12.83 8.17 -11.07
N THR A 357 -12.55 9.45 -11.34
CA THR A 357 -13.54 10.42 -11.82
C THR A 357 -13.60 10.52 -13.35
N GLY A 358 -12.71 9.81 -14.05
CA GLY A 358 -12.67 9.71 -15.51
C GLY A 358 -11.43 8.94 -15.97
N PRO A 359 -11.37 8.46 -17.23
CA PRO A 359 -10.27 7.60 -17.68
C PRO A 359 -8.88 8.22 -17.49
N HIS A 360 -8.04 7.56 -16.69
CA HIS A 360 -6.66 7.95 -16.44
C HIS A 360 -5.84 6.79 -15.86
N LEU A 361 -4.52 6.89 -16.00
CA LEU A 361 -3.59 6.11 -15.20
C LEU A 361 -3.30 6.90 -13.92
N HIS A 362 -3.46 6.26 -12.76
CA HIS A 362 -2.88 6.76 -11.52
C HIS A 362 -1.54 6.09 -11.30
N PHE A 363 -0.47 6.89 -11.19
CA PHE A 363 0.90 6.40 -11.07
C PHE A 363 1.52 6.85 -9.73
N GLU A 364 1.90 5.89 -8.88
CA GLU A 364 2.60 6.15 -7.62
C GLU A 364 4.04 5.58 -7.64
N VAL A 365 4.88 6.14 -6.77
CA VAL A 365 6.22 5.60 -6.47
C VAL A 365 6.35 5.43 -4.95
N HIS A 366 6.68 4.23 -4.51
CA HIS A 366 6.85 3.86 -3.10
C HIS A 366 8.31 3.53 -2.81
N ILE A 367 8.78 3.90 -1.62
CA ILE A 367 10.14 3.61 -1.14
C ILE A 367 10.06 2.81 0.16
N GLY A 368 10.84 1.74 0.28
CA GLY A 368 10.95 0.97 1.54
C GLY A 368 9.82 -0.03 1.81
N GLY A 369 8.92 -0.28 0.86
CA GLY A 369 7.89 -1.32 0.97
C GLY A 369 6.69 -1.09 0.08
N LEU A 370 5.85 -2.12 -0.10
CA LEU A 370 4.71 -2.12 -1.03
C LEU A 370 3.67 -1.03 -0.74
N TYR A 371 3.52 -0.65 0.52
CA TYR A 371 2.58 0.37 0.99
C TYR A 371 3.26 1.47 1.82
N ALA A 372 4.59 1.57 1.73
CA ALA A 372 5.39 2.49 2.52
C ALA A 372 5.83 3.71 1.68
N SER A 373 5.99 4.86 2.36
CA SER A 373 6.58 6.09 1.85
C SER A 373 6.27 6.40 0.39
N ARG A 374 5.00 6.75 0.13
CA ARG A 374 4.55 7.25 -1.17
C ARG A 374 5.19 8.61 -1.41
N VAL A 375 5.97 8.73 -2.48
CA VAL A 375 6.74 9.94 -2.80
C VAL A 375 6.26 10.55 -4.11
N ASN A 376 6.63 11.81 -4.35
CA ASN A 376 6.38 12.45 -5.63
C ASN A 376 7.02 11.61 -6.77
N PRO A 377 6.23 11.13 -7.75
CA PRO A 377 6.76 10.34 -8.86
C PRO A 377 7.68 11.12 -9.82
N VAL A 378 7.58 12.46 -9.88
CA VAL A 378 8.30 13.29 -10.86
C VAL A 378 9.83 13.21 -10.72
N PRO A 379 10.42 13.38 -9.52
CA PRO A 379 11.86 13.17 -9.32
C PRO A 379 12.34 11.77 -9.71
N TRP A 380 11.56 10.72 -9.43
CA TRP A 380 11.92 9.36 -9.77
C TRP A 380 11.86 9.11 -11.28
N LEU A 381 10.81 9.58 -11.96
CA LEU A 381 10.73 9.51 -13.42
C LEU A 381 11.89 10.28 -14.08
N SER A 382 12.28 11.42 -13.52
CA SER A 382 13.42 12.20 -14.03
C SER A 382 14.75 11.45 -13.88
N SER A 383 14.94 10.66 -12.81
CA SER A 383 16.17 9.89 -12.61
C SER A 383 16.31 8.75 -13.62
N VAL A 384 15.20 8.22 -14.15
CA VAL A 384 15.17 7.23 -15.24
C VAL A 384 15.03 7.87 -16.64
N GLY A 385 15.17 9.19 -16.74
CA GLY A 385 15.21 9.91 -18.01
C GLY A 385 13.84 10.26 -18.63
N ILE A 386 12.76 10.20 -17.85
CA ILE A 386 11.40 10.49 -18.29
C ILE A 386 10.94 11.85 -17.75
N SER A 387 10.34 12.66 -18.63
CA SER A 387 9.63 13.88 -18.25
C SER A 387 8.16 13.75 -18.64
N LEU A 388 7.25 14.05 -17.71
CA LEU A 388 5.80 13.90 -17.94
C LEU A 388 5.15 15.06 -18.71
N GLY A 389 5.88 16.14 -19.02
CA GLY A 389 5.36 17.23 -19.84
C GLY A 389 4.07 17.87 -19.30
N GLY A 390 4.21 18.87 -18.43
CA GLY A 390 3.10 19.55 -17.76
C GLY A 390 3.62 20.27 -16.51
N ALA A 391 2.81 21.12 -15.87
CA ALA A 391 3.21 21.82 -14.66
C ALA A 391 3.13 20.92 -13.41
N CYS A 392 3.91 19.84 -13.42
CA CYS A 392 4.36 19.07 -12.27
C CYS A 392 5.90 18.98 -12.38
#